data_AF-A0A1E7FA48-F1
#
_entry.id   AF-A0A1E7FA48-F1
#
_cell.length_a   1.000
_cell.length_b   1.000
_cell.length_c   1.000
_cell.angle_alpha   90.00
_cell.angle_beta   90.00
_cell.angle_gamma   90.00
#
_symmetry.space_group_name_H-M   'P 1'
#
loop_
_entity.id
_entity.type
_entity.pdbx_description
1 polymer ?
#
loop_
_entity_poly.entity_id
_entity_poly.type
_entity_poly.pdbx_seq_one_letter_code
_entity_poly.pdbx_strand_id
1 'polypeptide(L)'
;MTNPTNHPSESKRPRLARNCNRGNSTLSNNDPRPDTPVSSSRQPPPPVVVGLIFTYDTSPTSNNIESALCVISDVNKKYTDHEILQALKDILRWSYANNDAIDRRGFLNEFLELAGISRVLKFLTMPNNICDTDYVEFIGKIIGNCTDPAPNYENLDITQLMARKFVEKDGILTMLLANEEYNGGSNSRELQAVYSIWAALGNVYDYDADAIDEIKMDDLLDVLDSGLATLTLLNGAIDAYWVPRIIHQVFRVTQRSSRRYD
;
A
#
# COMPACT_ATOMS: atom_id res chain seq x y z
N MET A 1 -55.12 -10.88 15.39
CA MET A 1 -54.66 -10.85 13.99
C MET A 1 -53.81 -9.61 13.81
N THR A 2 -52.50 -9.75 13.98
CA THR A 2 -51.52 -8.66 13.88
C THR A 2 -50.62 -8.96 12.68
N ASN A 3 -50.66 -8.10 11.67
CA ASN A 3 -49.77 -8.17 10.52
C ASN A 3 -48.33 -7.88 10.96
N PRO A 4 -47.33 -8.67 10.52
CA PRO A 4 -45.94 -8.29 10.67
C PRO A 4 -45.55 -7.29 9.57
N THR A 5 -45.00 -6.16 10.01
CA THR A 5 -44.43 -5.12 9.16
C THR A 5 -43.10 -5.64 8.60
N ASN A 6 -43.02 -5.83 7.29
CA ASN A 6 -41.78 -6.10 6.59
C ASN A 6 -40.91 -4.84 6.57
N HIS A 7 -39.75 -4.90 7.23
CA HIS A 7 -38.66 -3.96 7.01
C HIS A 7 -37.82 -4.42 5.80
N PRO A 8 -37.62 -3.59 4.77
CA PRO A 8 -36.62 -3.86 3.74
C PRO A 8 -35.25 -3.40 4.23
N SER A 9 -34.37 -4.34 4.54
CA SER A 9 -32.95 -4.10 4.76
C SER A 9 -32.15 -4.46 3.50
N GLU A 10 -31.99 -3.52 2.58
CA GLU A 10 -30.95 -3.60 1.55
C GLU A 10 -30.38 -2.20 1.30
N SER A 11 -29.40 -1.79 2.11
CA SER A 11 -28.39 -0.82 1.69
C SER A 11 -27.17 -1.62 1.24
N LYS A 12 -27.24 -2.22 0.06
CA LYS A 12 -26.03 -2.70 -0.65
C LYS A 12 -25.41 -1.47 -1.29
N ARG A 13 -24.34 -0.93 -0.69
CA ARG A 13 -23.44 -0.04 -1.42
C ARG A 13 -23.01 -0.78 -2.70
N PRO A 14 -23.09 -0.13 -3.87
CA PRO A 14 -22.58 -0.73 -5.10
C PRO A 14 -21.08 -0.94 -4.93
N ARG A 15 -20.64 -2.20 -4.92
CA ARG A 15 -19.23 -2.56 -5.09
C ARG A 15 -18.75 -1.86 -6.35
N LEU A 16 -17.83 -0.91 -6.23
CA LEU A 16 -17.11 -0.36 -7.37
C LEU A 16 -16.12 -1.44 -7.81
N ALA A 17 -16.63 -2.52 -8.39
CA ALA A 17 -15.82 -3.53 -9.04
C ALA A 17 -15.10 -2.84 -10.21
N ARG A 18 -13.88 -2.36 -9.96
CA ARG A 18 -12.98 -1.96 -11.03
C ARG A 18 -12.62 -3.25 -11.75
N ASN A 19 -12.93 -3.28 -13.03
CA ASN A 19 -12.70 -4.45 -13.87
C ASN A 19 -11.17 -4.58 -14.07
N CYS A 20 -10.47 -5.26 -13.16
CA CYS A 20 -9.04 -5.56 -13.26
C CYS A 20 -8.83 -6.64 -14.33
N ASN A 21 -9.08 -6.31 -15.61
CA ASN A 21 -8.82 -7.21 -16.73
C ASN A 21 -7.31 -7.38 -16.88
N ARG A 22 -6.80 -8.49 -16.34
CA ARG A 22 -5.42 -8.96 -16.48
C ARG A 22 -5.18 -9.36 -17.94
N GLY A 23 -4.69 -8.42 -18.75
CA GLY A 23 -4.35 -8.68 -20.15
C GLY A 23 -3.13 -9.59 -20.25
N ASN A 24 -3.36 -10.88 -20.50
CA ASN A 24 -2.31 -11.81 -20.91
C ASN A 24 -1.87 -11.45 -22.35
N SER A 25 -0.66 -10.89 -22.52
CA SER A 25 -0.08 -10.69 -23.84
C SER A 25 0.92 -11.81 -24.14
N THR A 26 0.57 -12.69 -25.07
CA THR A 26 1.44 -13.75 -25.60
C THR A 26 1.53 -13.61 -27.13
N LEU A 27 2.77 -13.50 -27.61
CA LEU A 27 3.30 -13.87 -28.94
C LEU A 27 2.66 -13.28 -30.21
N SER A 28 3.48 -12.66 -31.07
CA SER A 28 4.08 -13.37 -32.22
C SER A 28 4.81 -12.41 -33.18
N ASN A 29 5.84 -12.96 -33.79
CA ASN A 29 6.86 -12.34 -34.64
C ASN A 29 6.44 -12.19 -36.12
N ASN A 30 7.11 -11.23 -36.77
CA ASN A 30 7.59 -11.16 -38.16
C ASN A 30 6.60 -11.07 -39.34
N ASP A 31 6.72 -9.98 -40.11
CA ASP A 31 7.08 -10.08 -41.54
C ASP A 31 7.74 -8.76 -42.07
N PRO A 32 8.68 -8.80 -43.04
CA PRO A 32 9.50 -7.64 -43.44
C PRO A 32 9.24 -7.11 -44.86
N ARG A 33 9.26 -5.77 -45.07
CA ARG A 33 9.64 -5.05 -46.33
C ARG A 33 9.30 -3.53 -46.28
N PRO A 34 9.81 -2.69 -47.22
CA PRO A 34 11.19 -2.43 -47.64
C PRO A 34 11.59 -0.94 -47.46
N ASP A 35 12.88 -0.68 -47.69
CA ASP A 35 13.61 0.56 -47.45
C ASP A 35 13.07 1.82 -48.15
N THR A 36 13.05 2.92 -47.40
CA THR A 36 13.01 4.30 -47.94
C THR A 36 14.12 5.13 -47.26
N PRO A 37 14.94 5.91 -47.98
CA PRO A 37 16.08 6.60 -47.39
C PRO A 37 15.63 7.87 -46.64
N VAL A 38 15.86 7.90 -45.32
CA VAL A 38 15.61 9.07 -44.47
C VAL A 38 16.88 9.90 -44.36
N SER A 39 16.74 11.16 -44.74
CA SER A 39 17.69 12.24 -44.61
C SER A 39 18.09 12.49 -43.16
N SER A 40 19.39 12.44 -42.87
CA SER A 40 19.99 12.72 -41.56
C SER A 40 19.76 14.17 -41.12
N SER A 41 18.72 14.39 -40.32
CA SER A 41 18.66 15.53 -39.40
C SER A 41 19.22 15.08 -38.06
N ARG A 42 20.33 15.70 -37.62
CA ARG A 42 20.92 15.46 -36.30
C ARG A 42 19.93 15.91 -35.23
N GLN A 43 19.12 14.99 -34.72
CA GLN A 43 18.53 15.15 -33.40
C GLN A 43 19.66 15.04 -32.35
N PRO A 44 19.71 15.96 -31.37
CA PRO A 44 20.57 15.75 -30.21
C PRO A 44 20.16 14.42 -29.54
N PRO A 45 21.13 13.65 -28.99
CA PRO A 45 20.81 12.42 -28.31
C PRO A 45 19.79 12.71 -27.19
N PRO A 46 18.78 11.84 -27.01
CA PRO A 46 17.91 11.95 -25.85
C PRO A 46 18.78 11.99 -24.58
N PRO A 47 18.38 12.76 -23.56
CA PRO A 47 19.11 12.76 -22.29
C PRO A 47 19.25 11.32 -21.83
N VAL A 48 20.50 10.90 -21.62
CA VAL A 48 20.81 9.59 -21.06
C VAL A 48 20.13 9.54 -19.71
N VAL A 49 19.03 8.82 -19.62
CA VAL A 49 18.46 8.38 -18.35
C VAL A 49 19.52 7.43 -17.80
N VAL A 50 20.36 7.95 -16.90
CA VAL A 50 21.30 7.14 -16.13
C VAL A 50 20.43 6.09 -15.45
N GLY A 51 20.55 4.84 -15.90
CA GLY A 51 19.84 3.72 -15.31
C GLY A 51 20.17 3.67 -13.83
N LEU A 52 19.21 4.08 -13.00
CA LEU A 52 19.29 3.97 -11.56
C LEU A 52 19.11 2.49 -11.22
N ILE A 53 20.20 1.73 -11.36
CA ILE A 53 20.25 0.36 -10.86
C ILE A 53 20.46 0.49 -9.35
N PHE A 54 19.37 0.56 -8.61
CA PHE A 54 19.41 0.44 -7.16
C PHE A 54 19.82 -0.99 -6.81
N THR A 55 20.98 -1.14 -6.18
CA THR A 55 21.49 -2.42 -5.70
C THR A 55 21.07 -2.65 -4.24
N TYR A 56 21.20 -3.89 -3.78
CA TYR A 56 20.87 -4.28 -2.39
C TYR A 56 21.67 -3.50 -1.32
N ASP A 57 22.72 -2.78 -1.71
CA ASP A 57 23.60 -2.01 -0.83
C ASP A 57 23.33 -0.51 -0.84
N THR A 58 22.25 -0.05 -1.48
CA THR A 58 21.97 1.40 -1.58
C THR A 58 21.59 1.97 -0.21
N SER A 59 22.33 2.97 0.26
CA SER A 59 22.04 3.67 1.53
C SER A 59 20.89 4.67 1.40
N PRO A 60 20.10 4.90 2.47
CA PRO A 60 18.98 5.85 2.48
C PRO A 60 19.45 7.31 2.56
N THR A 61 20.19 7.79 1.57
CA THR A 61 20.48 9.23 1.45
C THR A 61 19.24 9.96 0.93
N SER A 62 19.09 11.24 1.24
CA SER A 62 18.01 12.10 0.71
C SER A 62 17.82 11.96 -0.81
N ASN A 63 18.93 12.01 -1.57
CA ASN A 63 18.90 11.83 -3.03
C ASN A 63 18.38 10.46 -3.45
N ASN A 64 18.74 9.39 -2.73
CA ASN A 64 18.29 8.03 -3.05
C ASN A 64 16.81 7.84 -2.70
N ILE A 65 16.35 8.42 -1.59
CA ILE A 65 14.95 8.40 -1.18
C ILE A 65 14.10 9.17 -2.19
N GLU A 66 14.48 10.41 -2.55
CA GLU A 66 13.76 11.20 -3.55
C GLU A 66 13.75 10.51 -4.91
N SER A 67 14.86 9.89 -5.31
CA SER A 67 14.95 9.13 -6.56
C SER A 67 13.98 7.94 -6.57
N ALA A 68 13.96 7.12 -5.51
CA ALA A 68 13.00 6.01 -5.39
C ALA A 68 11.54 6.51 -5.38
N LEU A 69 11.28 7.63 -4.69
CA LEU A 69 9.97 8.28 -4.68
C LEU A 69 9.57 8.84 -6.05
N CYS A 70 10.53 9.31 -6.85
CA CYS A 70 10.30 9.75 -8.23
C CYS A 70 9.93 8.59 -9.15
N VAL A 71 10.60 7.44 -8.99
CA VAL A 71 10.29 6.22 -9.74
C VAL A 71 8.84 5.80 -9.52
N ILE A 72 8.40 5.70 -8.27
CA ILE A 72 7.02 5.28 -7.98
C ILE A 72 5.99 6.38 -8.26
N SER A 73 6.39 7.65 -8.36
CA SER A 73 5.48 8.76 -8.68
C SER A 73 5.34 9.03 -10.17
N ASP A 74 5.99 8.23 -11.03
CA ASP A 74 6.04 8.50 -12.45
C ASP A 74 4.73 8.22 -13.17
N VAL A 75 3.98 9.29 -13.39
CA VAL A 75 2.73 9.27 -14.18
C VAL A 75 2.97 9.03 -15.68
N ASN A 76 4.20 9.18 -16.17
CA ASN A 76 4.52 9.05 -17.59
C ASN A 76 4.93 7.63 -17.99
N LYS A 77 4.97 6.68 -17.06
CA LYS A 77 5.33 5.26 -17.30
C LYS A 77 6.66 5.09 -18.04
N LYS A 78 7.65 5.90 -17.68
CA LYS A 78 9.04 5.82 -18.17
C LYS A 78 9.79 4.65 -17.55
N TYR A 79 9.43 4.30 -16.31
CA TYR A 79 10.03 3.18 -15.59
C TYR A 79 9.28 1.87 -15.85
N THR A 80 10.02 0.79 -15.88
CA THR A 80 9.51 -0.58 -15.98
C THR A 80 8.95 -1.06 -14.64
N ASP A 81 8.07 -2.05 -14.66
CA ASP A 81 7.55 -2.68 -13.43
C ASP A 81 8.69 -3.20 -12.52
N HIS A 82 9.79 -3.67 -13.11
CA HIS A 82 10.94 -4.13 -12.35
C HIS A 82 11.63 -3.00 -11.59
N GLU A 83 11.81 -1.84 -12.22
CA GLU A 83 12.41 -0.65 -11.58
C GLU A 83 11.51 -0.11 -10.46
N ILE A 84 10.18 -0.10 -10.68
CA ILE A 84 9.20 0.29 -9.68
C ILE A 84 9.24 -0.66 -8.47
N LEU A 85 9.21 -1.97 -8.70
CA LEU A 85 9.33 -2.97 -7.64
C LEU A 85 10.64 -2.84 -6.87
N GLN A 86 11.74 -2.52 -7.57
CA GLN A 86 13.03 -2.32 -6.92
C GLN A 86 13.00 -1.08 -6.01
N ALA A 87 12.48 0.05 -6.49
CA ALA A 87 12.31 1.26 -5.69
C ALA A 87 11.45 1.03 -4.44
N LEU A 88 10.35 0.28 -4.56
CA LEU A 88 9.51 -0.10 -3.41
C LEU A 88 10.27 -0.98 -2.41
N LYS A 89 11.07 -1.95 -2.88
CA LYS A 89 11.90 -2.79 -2.01
C LYS A 89 12.96 -1.98 -1.26
N ASP A 90 13.56 -1.00 -1.92
CA ASP A 90 14.55 -0.13 -1.29
C ASP A 90 13.92 0.74 -0.19
N ILE A 91 12.77 1.37 -0.48
CA ILE A 91 12.01 2.13 0.52
C ILE A 91 11.60 1.22 1.69
N LEU A 92 11.10 0.01 1.41
CA LEU A 92 10.74 -0.95 2.44
C LEU A 92 11.96 -1.29 3.32
N ARG A 93 13.10 -1.61 2.72
CA ARG A 93 14.33 -1.92 3.45
C ARG A 93 14.74 -0.76 4.37
N TRP A 94 14.65 0.47 3.89
CA TRP A 94 15.03 1.66 4.64
C TRP A 94 14.07 2.00 5.79
N SER A 95 12.79 1.65 5.66
CA SER A 95 11.78 1.85 6.72
C SER A 95 11.89 0.88 7.91
N TYR A 96 12.61 -0.23 7.75
CA TYR A 96 12.55 -1.37 8.66
C TYR A 96 13.21 -1.09 10.03
N ALA A 97 12.47 -1.37 11.11
CA ALA A 97 12.85 -1.03 12.49
C ALA A 97 14.08 -1.77 13.04
N ASN A 98 14.32 -3.01 12.59
CA ASN A 98 15.38 -3.86 13.16
C ASN A 98 16.62 -3.94 12.26
N ASN A 99 16.83 -2.94 11.41
CA ASN A 99 18.04 -2.88 10.60
C ASN A 99 19.05 -1.92 11.22
N ASP A 100 19.92 -2.47 12.09
CA ASP A 100 20.95 -1.70 12.81
C ASP A 100 21.93 -0.95 11.88
N ALA A 101 22.00 -1.33 10.60
CA ALA A 101 22.84 -0.66 9.61
C ALA A 101 22.21 0.63 9.05
N ILE A 102 20.95 0.93 9.39
CA ILE A 102 20.19 2.06 8.85
C ILE A 102 19.80 3.01 9.98
N ASP A 103 20.15 4.29 9.81
CA ASP A 103 19.54 5.36 10.59
C ASP A 103 18.07 5.52 10.19
N ARG A 104 17.22 4.71 10.84
CA ARG A 104 15.79 4.70 10.57
C ARG A 104 15.14 6.05 10.89
N ARG A 105 15.56 6.72 11.96
CA ARG A 105 14.99 8.03 12.32
C ARG A 105 15.30 9.05 11.23
N GLY A 106 16.53 9.06 10.73
CA GLY A 106 16.94 9.86 9.58
C GLY A 106 16.10 9.56 8.33
N PHE A 107 15.90 8.27 8.00
CA PHE A 107 15.02 7.88 6.91
C PHE A 107 13.58 8.38 7.09
N LEU A 108 12.98 8.22 8.28
CA LEU A 108 11.60 8.64 8.52
C LEU A 108 11.45 10.15 8.38
N ASN A 109 12.37 10.95 8.92
CA ASN A 109 12.33 12.41 8.75
C ASN A 109 12.37 12.81 7.27
N GLU A 110 13.33 12.26 6.52
CA GLU A 110 13.48 12.56 5.10
C GLU A 110 12.26 12.08 4.28
N PHE A 111 11.77 10.88 4.56
CA PHE A 111 10.57 10.34 3.92
C PHE A 111 9.33 11.21 4.21
N LEU A 112 9.21 11.79 5.41
CA LEU A 112 8.14 12.71 5.76
C LEU A 112 8.26 14.03 4.97
N GLU A 113 9.47 14.62 4.95
CA GLU A 113 9.76 15.88 4.27
C GLU A 113 9.51 15.81 2.76
N LEU A 114 9.84 14.67 2.14
CA LEU A 114 9.61 14.41 0.71
C LEU A 114 8.16 13.99 0.38
N ALA A 115 7.25 14.08 1.34
CA ALA A 115 5.85 13.67 1.25
C ALA A 115 5.68 12.19 0.85
N GLY A 116 6.57 11.32 1.34
CA GLY A 116 6.64 9.91 1.00
C GLY A 116 5.32 9.15 1.19
N ILE A 117 4.61 9.38 2.31
CA ILE A 117 3.29 8.79 2.57
C ILE A 117 2.29 9.15 1.46
N SER A 118 2.24 10.42 1.07
CA SER A 118 1.33 10.86 0.01
C SER A 118 1.70 10.23 -1.34
N ARG A 119 2.99 10.11 -1.65
CA ARG A 119 3.47 9.54 -2.91
C ARG A 119 3.18 8.03 -3.01
N VAL A 120 3.40 7.25 -1.95
CA VAL A 120 3.11 5.80 -1.97
C VAL A 120 1.60 5.52 -2.07
N LEU A 121 0.76 6.28 -1.36
CA LEU A 121 -0.70 6.14 -1.45
C LEU A 121 -1.21 6.55 -2.86
N LYS A 122 -0.66 7.64 -3.40
CA LYS A 122 -0.99 8.08 -4.76
C LYS A 122 -0.58 7.04 -5.81
N PHE A 123 0.58 6.41 -5.66
CA PHE A 123 1.00 5.32 -6.54
C PHE A 123 0.04 4.13 -6.47
N LEU A 124 -0.38 3.72 -5.27
CA LEU A 124 -1.31 2.59 -5.10
C LEU A 124 -2.67 2.85 -5.77
N THR A 125 -3.15 4.10 -5.70
CA THR A 125 -4.45 4.50 -6.27
C THR A 125 -4.43 4.71 -7.79
N MET A 126 -3.27 4.61 -8.44
CA MET A 126 -3.19 4.62 -9.90
C MET A 126 -3.92 3.40 -10.51
N PRO A 127 -4.42 3.51 -11.76
CA PRO A 127 -5.10 2.41 -12.42
C PRO A 127 -4.26 1.12 -12.40
N ASN A 128 -4.89 0.00 -12.04
CA ASN A 128 -4.33 -1.35 -11.93
C ASN A 128 -3.37 -1.60 -10.76
N ASN A 129 -2.74 -0.58 -10.19
CA ASN A 129 -1.76 -0.78 -9.11
C ASN A 129 -2.40 -1.34 -7.83
N ILE A 130 -3.63 -0.92 -7.52
CA ILE A 130 -4.38 -1.42 -6.36
C ILE A 130 -4.75 -2.91 -6.50
N CYS A 131 -4.84 -3.42 -7.73
CA CYS A 131 -5.09 -4.84 -7.98
C CYS A 131 -3.78 -5.67 -7.97
N ASP A 132 -2.62 -5.03 -7.91
CA ASP A 132 -1.32 -5.72 -7.89
C ASP A 132 -0.94 -6.07 -6.44
N THR A 133 -1.01 -7.35 -6.13
CA THR A 133 -0.75 -7.87 -4.78
C THR A 133 0.65 -7.52 -4.27
N ASP A 134 1.67 -7.50 -5.14
CA ASP A 134 3.04 -7.22 -4.73
C ASP A 134 3.15 -5.72 -4.35
N TYR A 135 2.51 -4.81 -5.11
CA TYR A 135 2.47 -3.39 -4.77
C TYR A 135 1.69 -3.12 -3.47
N VAL A 136 0.53 -3.75 -3.30
CA VAL A 136 -0.27 -3.64 -2.06
C VAL A 136 0.54 -4.12 -0.86
N GLU A 137 1.20 -5.27 -0.97
CA GLU A 137 2.04 -5.83 0.09
C GLU A 137 3.19 -4.86 0.45
N PHE A 138 3.97 -4.41 -0.53
CA PHE A 138 5.11 -3.54 -0.25
C PHE A 138 4.68 -2.22 0.39
N ILE A 139 3.63 -1.59 -0.13
CA ILE A 139 3.15 -0.32 0.42
C ILE A 139 2.56 -0.51 1.81
N GLY A 140 1.77 -1.56 2.03
CA GLY A 140 1.27 -1.90 3.36
C GLY A 140 2.42 -2.07 4.37
N LYS A 141 3.49 -2.77 4.00
CA LYS A 141 4.69 -2.92 4.85
C LYS A 141 5.44 -1.60 5.06
N ILE A 142 5.59 -0.76 4.02
CA ILE A 142 6.23 0.56 4.14
C ILE A 142 5.45 1.43 5.14
N ILE A 143 4.13 1.54 4.98
CA ILE A 143 3.29 2.30 5.90
C ILE A 143 3.34 1.71 7.31
N GLY A 144 3.20 0.40 7.45
CA GLY A 144 3.27 -0.28 8.73
C GLY A 144 4.59 -0.01 9.45
N ASN A 145 5.72 -0.07 8.73
CA ASN A 145 7.02 0.26 9.27
C ASN A 145 7.16 1.75 9.60
N CYS A 146 6.62 2.67 8.79
CA CYS A 146 6.70 4.10 9.06
C CYS A 146 5.81 4.56 10.24
N THR A 147 4.85 3.74 10.65
CA THR A 147 3.91 4.01 11.74
C THR A 147 4.15 3.16 12.98
N ASP A 148 5.15 2.27 12.97
CA ASP A 148 5.56 1.47 14.12
C ASP A 148 6.59 2.24 14.97
N PRO A 149 6.35 2.55 16.26
CA PRO A 149 7.34 3.25 17.09
C PRO A 149 8.62 2.44 17.40
N ALA A 150 8.66 1.15 17.02
CA ALA A 150 9.65 0.14 17.41
C ALA A 150 9.56 -0.24 18.90
N PRO A 151 10.13 -1.39 19.33
CA PRO A 151 9.90 -1.96 20.67
C PRO A 151 10.26 -1.05 21.86
N ASN A 152 11.13 -0.06 21.67
CA ASN A 152 11.58 0.87 22.71
C ASN A 152 10.98 2.28 22.58
N TYR A 153 10.01 2.49 21.67
CA TYR A 153 9.37 3.79 21.43
C TYR A 153 10.32 4.94 21.03
N GLU A 154 11.51 4.62 20.55
CA GLU A 154 12.56 5.60 20.20
C GLU A 154 12.12 6.58 19.11
N ASN A 155 11.20 6.15 18.24
CA ASN A 155 10.69 6.92 17.11
C ASN A 155 9.21 7.29 17.26
N LEU A 156 8.68 7.29 18.49
CA LEU A 156 7.25 7.50 18.73
C LEU A 156 6.74 8.83 18.15
N ASP A 157 7.49 9.93 18.34
CA ASP A 157 7.12 11.26 17.85
C ASP A 157 6.98 11.31 16.33
N ILE A 158 7.99 10.83 15.59
CA ILE A 158 7.98 10.84 14.13
C ILE A 158 6.98 9.84 13.55
N THR A 159 6.78 8.69 14.19
CA THR A 159 5.82 7.66 13.72
C THR A 159 4.37 8.08 13.95
N GLN A 160 4.09 8.84 15.02
CA GLN A 160 2.81 9.53 15.20
C GLN A 160 2.57 10.57 14.09
N LEU A 161 3.56 11.41 13.78
CA LEU A 161 3.45 12.36 12.66
C LEU A 161 3.18 11.64 11.32
N MET A 162 3.82 10.50 11.07
CA MET A 162 3.54 9.65 9.91
C MET A 162 2.11 9.10 9.92
N ALA A 163 1.60 8.65 11.07
CA ALA A 163 0.25 8.15 11.23
C ALA A 163 -0.79 9.24 10.93
N ARG A 164 -0.61 10.46 11.47
CA ARG A 164 -1.43 11.63 11.10
C ARG A 164 -1.39 11.91 9.61
N LYS A 165 -0.20 11.96 9.00
CA LYS A 165 -0.08 12.15 7.54
C LYS A 165 -0.73 11.05 6.73
N PHE A 166 -0.76 9.82 7.23
CA PHE A 166 -1.48 8.72 6.59
C PHE A 166 -3.00 8.96 6.64
N VAL A 167 -3.56 9.36 7.78
CA VAL A 167 -4.99 9.66 7.92
C VAL A 167 -5.38 10.88 7.07
N GLU A 168 -4.63 11.99 7.14
CA GLU A 168 -4.86 13.21 6.36
C GLU A 168 -4.89 12.99 4.83
N LYS A 169 -4.29 11.89 4.36
CA LYS A 169 -4.13 11.57 2.93
C LYS A 169 -5.02 10.42 2.48
N ASP A 170 -6.15 10.23 3.15
CA ASP A 170 -7.14 9.18 2.88
C ASP A 170 -6.50 7.77 2.90
N GLY A 171 -5.49 7.59 3.77
CA GLY A 171 -4.75 6.34 3.86
C GLY A 171 -5.61 5.16 4.30
N ILE A 172 -6.52 5.38 5.26
CA ILE A 172 -7.47 4.35 5.72
C ILE A 172 -8.32 3.88 4.55
N LEU A 173 -9.02 4.81 3.88
CA LEU A 173 -9.86 4.51 2.72
C LEU A 173 -9.06 3.78 1.62
N THR A 174 -7.84 4.24 1.33
CA THR A 174 -6.97 3.61 0.33
C THR A 174 -6.63 2.17 0.68
N MET A 175 -6.31 1.88 1.95
CA MET A 175 -6.01 0.53 2.41
C MET A 175 -7.25 -0.39 2.40
N LEU A 176 -8.42 0.14 2.74
CA LEU A 176 -9.68 -0.62 2.65
C LEU A 176 -10.03 -0.96 1.20
N LEU A 177 -9.90 0.00 0.28
CA LEU A 177 -10.08 -0.27 -1.15
C LEU A 177 -9.12 -1.34 -1.68
N ALA A 178 -7.86 -1.34 -1.22
CA ALA A 178 -6.92 -2.41 -1.58
C ALA A 178 -7.31 -3.76 -0.98
N ASN A 179 -7.91 -3.78 0.21
CA ASN A 179 -8.42 -4.99 0.84
C ASN A 179 -9.64 -5.57 0.11
N GLU A 180 -10.46 -4.74 -0.54
CA GLU A 180 -11.62 -5.20 -1.33
C GLU A 180 -11.22 -6.08 -2.54
N GLU A 181 -9.98 -5.96 -3.02
CA GLU A 181 -9.45 -6.80 -4.11
C GLU A 181 -9.15 -8.25 -3.66
N TYR A 182 -9.12 -8.51 -2.34
CA TYR A 182 -8.95 -9.86 -1.82
C TYR A 182 -10.24 -10.68 -2.01
N ASN A 183 -10.12 -11.81 -2.70
CA ASN A 183 -11.26 -12.65 -3.07
C ASN A 183 -11.37 -13.96 -2.23
N GLY A 184 -10.71 -14.05 -1.07
CA GLY A 184 -10.80 -15.22 -0.20
C GLY A 184 -9.90 -16.41 -0.58
N GLY A 185 -8.91 -16.18 -1.45
CA GLY A 185 -7.93 -17.20 -1.82
C GLY A 185 -6.99 -17.57 -0.67
N SER A 186 -6.41 -18.78 -0.74
CA SER A 186 -5.30 -19.21 0.15
C SER A 186 -3.92 -18.91 -0.45
N ASN A 187 -3.85 -18.02 -1.44
CA ASN A 187 -2.58 -17.64 -2.05
C ASN A 187 -1.75 -16.87 -1.01
N SER A 188 -0.56 -17.39 -0.68
CA SER A 188 0.33 -16.79 0.30
C SER A 188 0.68 -15.32 0.01
N ARG A 189 0.74 -14.89 -1.26
CA ARG A 189 0.98 -13.48 -1.61
C ARG A 189 -0.23 -12.60 -1.29
N GLU A 190 -1.43 -13.05 -1.64
CA GLU A 190 -2.67 -12.33 -1.33
C GLU A 190 -2.84 -12.18 0.18
N LEU A 191 -2.58 -13.25 0.93
CA LEU A 191 -2.62 -13.23 2.40
C LEU A 191 -1.55 -12.30 3.00
N GLN A 192 -0.36 -12.20 2.39
CA GLN A 192 0.66 -11.26 2.81
C GLN A 192 0.26 -9.80 2.58
N ALA A 193 -0.37 -9.50 1.44
CA ALA A 193 -0.91 -8.18 1.15
C ALA A 193 -1.99 -7.79 2.16
N VAL A 194 -2.98 -8.68 2.39
CA VAL A 194 -4.03 -8.48 3.40
C VAL A 194 -3.43 -8.29 4.79
N TYR A 195 -2.49 -9.14 5.21
CA TYR A 195 -1.79 -8.97 6.47
C TYR A 195 -1.12 -7.60 6.58
N SER A 196 -0.45 -7.15 5.51
CA SER A 196 0.28 -5.88 5.49
C SER A 196 -0.66 -4.68 5.60
N ILE A 197 -1.83 -4.74 4.96
CA ILE A 197 -2.91 -3.75 5.11
C ILE A 197 -3.35 -3.66 6.58
N TRP A 198 -3.75 -4.78 7.18
CA TRP A 198 -4.27 -4.77 8.55
C TRP A 198 -3.20 -4.45 9.60
N ALA A 199 -1.95 -4.83 9.36
CA ALA A 199 -0.82 -4.43 10.20
C ALA A 199 -0.58 -2.92 10.16
N ALA A 200 -0.61 -2.30 8.97
CA ALA A 200 -0.48 -0.86 8.81
C ALA A 200 -1.61 -0.10 9.52
N LEU A 201 -2.86 -0.51 9.31
CA LEU A 201 -4.00 0.06 10.02
C LEU A 201 -3.84 -0.09 11.53
N GLY A 202 -3.50 -1.29 12.02
CA GLY A 202 -3.35 -1.53 13.46
C GLY A 202 -2.28 -0.66 14.11
N ASN A 203 -1.18 -0.34 13.42
CA ASN A 203 -0.15 0.55 13.95
C ASN A 203 -0.66 1.99 14.09
N VAL A 204 -1.42 2.49 13.11
CA VAL A 204 -2.07 3.81 13.18
C VAL A 204 -3.06 3.87 14.36
N TYR A 205 -3.86 2.83 14.57
CA TYR A 205 -4.83 2.74 15.67
C TYR A 205 -4.21 2.48 17.06
N ASP A 206 -2.99 1.93 17.15
CA ASP A 206 -2.39 1.61 18.43
C ASP A 206 -1.62 2.79 19.06
N TYR A 207 -1.02 3.65 18.24
CA TYR A 207 0.05 4.55 18.71
C TYR A 207 -0.20 6.04 18.53
N ASP A 208 -1.28 6.46 17.87
CA ASP A 208 -1.60 7.88 17.74
C ASP A 208 -3.07 8.18 18.12
N ALA A 209 -3.27 8.57 19.38
CA ALA A 209 -4.58 8.99 19.88
C ALA A 209 -5.12 10.24 19.15
N ASP A 210 -4.23 11.16 18.74
CA ASP A 210 -4.61 12.36 18.01
C ASP A 210 -5.02 12.00 16.56
N ALA A 211 -4.27 11.10 15.89
CA ALA A 211 -4.65 10.62 14.56
C ALA A 211 -5.99 9.89 14.61
N ILE A 212 -6.23 9.08 15.66
CA ILE A 212 -7.53 8.45 15.89
C ILE A 212 -8.62 9.50 16.08
N ASP A 213 -8.28 10.65 16.69
CA ASP A 213 -9.24 11.73 16.86
C ASP A 213 -9.70 12.37 15.55
N GLU A 214 -8.81 12.39 14.56
CA GLU A 214 -9.08 12.85 13.20
C GLU A 214 -9.91 11.86 12.37
N ILE A 215 -9.98 10.58 12.77
CA ILE A 215 -10.76 9.55 12.06
C ILE A 215 -12.25 9.81 12.29
N LYS A 216 -13.00 9.94 11.18
CA LYS A 216 -14.45 10.16 11.22
C LYS A 216 -15.17 8.86 11.59
N MET A 217 -16.37 9.00 12.16
CA MET A 217 -17.20 7.84 12.52
C MET A 217 -17.53 6.96 11.32
N ASP A 218 -17.76 7.56 10.16
CA ASP A 218 -18.02 6.81 8.92
C ASP A 218 -16.82 5.92 8.53
N ASP A 219 -15.59 6.43 8.69
CA ASP A 219 -14.37 5.67 8.40
C ASP A 219 -14.22 4.49 9.37
N LEU A 220 -14.63 4.64 10.63
CA LEU A 220 -14.61 3.54 11.62
C LEU A 220 -15.60 2.44 11.26
N LEU A 221 -16.80 2.79 10.79
CA LEU A 221 -17.79 1.82 10.33
C LEU A 221 -17.28 1.07 9.10
N ASP A 222 -16.68 1.79 8.14
CA ASP A 222 -16.10 1.17 6.95
C ASP A 222 -14.94 0.20 7.31
N VAL A 223 -14.14 0.52 8.34
CA VAL A 223 -13.11 -0.39 8.88
C VAL A 223 -13.73 -1.65 9.51
N LEU A 224 -14.81 -1.52 10.29
CA LEU A 224 -15.50 -2.65 10.90
C LEU A 224 -16.11 -3.58 9.84
N ASP A 225 -16.80 -3.02 8.85
CA ASP A 225 -17.42 -3.76 7.75
C ASP A 225 -16.36 -4.49 6.91
N SER A 226 -15.25 -3.81 6.59
CA SER A 226 -14.13 -4.40 5.87
C SER A 226 -13.44 -5.51 6.68
N GLY A 227 -13.34 -5.34 8.01
CA GLY A 227 -12.81 -6.33 8.92
C GLY A 227 -13.65 -7.61 8.92
N LEU A 228 -14.97 -7.46 9.05
CA LEU A 228 -15.91 -8.58 9.01
C LEU A 228 -15.90 -9.30 7.65
N ALA A 229 -15.85 -8.54 6.55
CA ALA A 229 -15.74 -9.10 5.21
C ALA A 229 -14.45 -9.93 5.06
N THR A 230 -13.32 -9.41 5.55
CA THR A 230 -12.03 -10.12 5.55
C THR A 230 -12.11 -11.43 6.33
N LEU A 231 -12.64 -11.40 7.56
CA LEU A 231 -12.78 -12.59 8.40
C LEU A 231 -13.67 -13.65 7.73
N THR A 232 -14.74 -13.22 7.07
CA THR A 232 -15.65 -14.12 6.34
C THR A 232 -14.93 -14.81 5.19
N LEU A 233 -14.11 -14.08 4.43
CA LEU A 233 -13.31 -14.63 3.33
C LEU A 233 -12.22 -15.58 3.82
N LEU A 234 -11.57 -15.27 4.94
CA LEU A 234 -10.53 -16.12 5.54
C LEU A 234 -11.06 -17.46 6.07
N ASN A 235 -12.35 -17.56 6.42
CA ASN A 235 -12.95 -18.82 6.89
C ASN A 235 -12.87 -19.95 5.85
N GLY A 236 -12.68 -19.61 4.56
CA GLY A 236 -12.43 -20.58 3.49
C GLY A 236 -10.95 -20.88 3.23
N ALA A 237 -10.01 -20.18 3.88
CA ALA A 237 -8.58 -20.29 3.62
C ALA A 237 -7.89 -21.34 4.52
N ILE A 238 -6.94 -22.08 3.96
CA ILE A 238 -6.28 -23.23 4.64
C ILE A 238 -4.86 -22.89 5.13
N ASP A 239 -4.42 -21.62 5.02
CA ASP A 239 -3.07 -21.21 5.43
C ASP A 239 -2.96 -21.02 6.96
N ALA A 240 -2.36 -21.99 7.63
CA ALA A 240 -2.20 -21.99 9.09
C ALA A 240 -1.22 -20.93 9.63
N TYR A 241 -0.44 -20.26 8.77
CA TYR A 241 0.53 -19.25 9.20
C TYR A 241 -0.04 -17.84 9.09
N TRP A 242 -0.58 -17.47 7.93
CA TRP A 242 -1.07 -16.12 7.67
C TRP A 242 -2.47 -15.87 8.22
N VAL A 243 -3.38 -16.86 8.16
CA VAL A 243 -4.77 -16.66 8.60
C VAL A 243 -4.84 -16.21 10.07
N PRO A 244 -4.18 -16.87 11.04
CA PRO A 244 -4.22 -16.42 12.44
C PRO A 244 -3.64 -15.02 12.64
N ARG A 245 -2.60 -14.67 11.88
CA ARG A 245 -1.97 -13.34 11.95
C ARG A 245 -2.88 -12.24 11.43
N ILE A 246 -3.57 -12.46 10.32
CA ILE A 246 -4.54 -11.51 9.78
C ILE A 246 -5.69 -11.34 10.76
N ILE A 247 -6.25 -12.44 11.27
CA ILE A 247 -7.32 -12.43 12.27
C ILE A 247 -6.91 -11.58 13.48
N HIS A 248 -5.71 -11.79 14.00
CA HIS A 248 -5.17 -11.00 15.10
C HIS A 248 -5.11 -9.50 14.77
N GLN A 249 -4.65 -9.13 13.57
CA GLN A 249 -4.57 -7.73 13.15
C GLN A 249 -5.96 -7.09 12.99
N VAL A 250 -6.93 -7.79 12.39
CA VAL A 250 -8.32 -7.32 12.29
C VAL A 250 -8.91 -7.09 13.68
N PHE A 251 -8.75 -8.04 14.61
CA PHE A 251 -9.23 -7.86 15.98
C PHE A 251 -8.55 -6.70 16.69
N ARG A 252 -7.23 -6.53 16.51
CA ARG A 252 -6.46 -5.42 17.09
C ARG A 252 -7.04 -4.07 16.67
N VAL A 253 -7.29 -3.88 15.37
CA VAL A 253 -7.90 -2.65 14.83
C VAL A 253 -9.30 -2.44 15.39
N THR A 254 -10.18 -3.45 15.26
CA THR A 254 -11.60 -3.31 15.60
C THR A 254 -11.85 -3.11 17.10
N GLN A 255 -11.07 -3.73 18.00
CA GLN A 255 -11.17 -3.52 19.45
C GLN A 255 -10.74 -2.10 19.86
N ARG A 256 -9.77 -1.51 19.16
CA ARG A 256 -9.36 -0.12 19.43
C ARG A 256 -10.43 0.86 18.97
N SER A 257 -11.03 0.61 17.82
CA SER A 257 -12.15 1.40 17.31
C SER A 257 -13.35 1.41 18.28
N SER A 258 -13.63 0.30 18.98
CA SER A 258 -14.77 0.22 19.89
C SER A 258 -14.57 0.97 21.22
N ARG A 259 -13.34 1.00 21.76
CA ARG A 259 -13.03 1.65 23.06
C ARG A 259 -13.20 3.17 23.05
N ARG A 260 -13.44 3.79 21.90
CA ARG A 260 -13.65 5.24 21.78
C ARG A 260 -15.06 5.68 22.24
N TYR A 261 -15.99 4.73 22.40
CA TYR A 261 -17.41 5.02 22.62
C TYR A 261 -17.96 4.58 23.98
N ASP A 262 -17.10 4.01 24.83
CA ASP A 262 -17.39 3.71 26.24
C ASP A 262 -16.83 4.84 27.13
#